data_AF-A0A5U5W1L8-F1
#
_entry.id   AF-A0A5U5W1L8-F1
#
_cell.length_a   1.000
_cell.length_b   1.000
_cell.length_c   1.000
_cell.angle_alpha   90.00
_cell.angle_beta   90.00
_cell.angle_gamma   90.00
#
_symmetry.space_group_name_H-M   'P 1'
#
loop_
_entity.id
_entity.type
_entity.pdbx_description
1 polymer ?
#
loop_
_entity_poly.entity_id
_entity_poly.type
_entity_poly.pdbx_seq_one_letter_code
_entity_poly.pdbx_strand_id
1 'polypeptide(L)'
;MGSFSIHSIGDSAFLEQILIAVSMITGTGDFEKMVSIGLLLGVLMICIQSVFQGAKQINLQQVLVGWILYACFFGPTTTVTIEDAYTGQVRVVANIPIGVGFAGGVISNVGYTITNLFETGYGVIVPNVTESHFSETLKLLNDVRRRAYDTGVFTALNSANGGGYVDVRRSWNNYIRECTLTKVDLNLMSLDELMNRSTDSALRFNSQLYGTRLYLSTANPDGADYTCTDGWVAISTATANLSSPVVVDALNSLLGIDTSTGDNALTKLTDSLQAMGATTTSSIDYLKAAVLEPLYYEAAAGRYQDLQDYGSALMVNQAIQQRNTQWAAEQSMFMTVVRPMLTFFEGFIYAITPIIAFIIVMGSFGLQLAGKYVQTILWIQLWMPVLSIINLFVHTAASNEMSSLSAGGLNSMYALSSTGDVLQHWIATGGMLAAATPVISLFI
;
A
#
# COMPACT_ATOMS: atom_id res chain seq x y z
N MET A 1 -8.03 27.80 26.79
CA MET A 1 -7.72 26.36 26.78
C MET A 1 -7.01 26.08 25.48
N GLY A 2 -5.78 25.59 25.51
CA GLY A 2 -5.02 25.28 24.29
C GLY A 2 -5.62 24.07 23.58
N SER A 3 -5.84 24.18 22.28
CA SER A 3 -6.18 23.06 21.40
C SER A 3 -4.88 22.53 20.77
N PHE A 4 -4.66 21.23 20.84
CA PHE A 4 -3.52 20.57 20.19
C PHE A 4 -4.02 19.63 19.09
N SER A 5 -3.40 19.69 17.92
CA SER A 5 -3.66 18.74 16.82
C SER A 5 -2.64 17.61 16.83
N ILE A 6 -3.10 16.37 16.84
CA ILE A 6 -2.29 15.17 16.66
C ILE A 6 -2.59 14.63 15.27
N HIS A 7 -1.57 14.60 14.40
CA HIS A 7 -1.64 13.86 13.15
C HIS A 7 -1.31 12.39 13.46
N SER A 8 -2.30 11.51 13.31
CA SER A 8 -2.12 10.07 13.47
C SER A 8 -1.88 9.41 12.13
N ILE A 9 -0.91 8.49 12.12
CA ILE A 9 -0.57 7.64 10.98
C ILE A 9 -1.40 6.34 11.01
N GLY A 10 -1.98 6.04 12.17
CA GLY A 10 -2.67 4.79 12.47
C GLY A 10 -4.18 4.83 12.27
N ASP A 11 -4.88 3.89 12.91
CA ASP A 11 -6.33 3.98 13.08
C ASP A 11 -6.67 5.02 14.16
N SER A 12 -7.23 6.15 13.72
CA SER A 12 -7.64 7.24 14.60
C SER A 12 -8.78 6.87 15.56
N ALA A 13 -9.54 5.79 15.30
CA ALA A 13 -10.59 5.32 16.20
C ALA A 13 -10.01 4.66 17.47
N PHE A 14 -8.91 3.92 17.30
CA PHE A 14 -8.21 3.28 18.40
C PHE A 14 -7.58 4.33 19.34
N LEU A 15 -6.98 5.36 18.78
CA LEU A 15 -6.40 6.47 19.56
C LEU A 15 -7.45 7.25 20.33
N GLU A 16 -8.62 7.48 19.74
CA GLU A 16 -9.74 8.11 20.43
C GLU A 16 -10.11 7.33 21.70
N GLN A 17 -10.26 6.00 21.61
CA GLN A 17 -10.59 5.17 22.77
C GLN A 17 -9.52 5.22 23.86
N ILE A 18 -8.24 5.24 23.47
CA ILE A 18 -7.13 5.34 24.44
C ILE A 18 -7.13 6.70 25.12
N LEU A 19 -7.30 7.79 24.39
CA LEU A 19 -7.31 9.12 24.98
C LEU A 19 -8.52 9.34 25.90
N ILE A 20 -9.68 8.76 25.56
CA ILE A 20 -10.85 8.70 26.44
C ILE A 20 -10.55 7.87 27.70
N ALA A 21 -9.89 6.72 27.58
CA ALA A 21 -9.50 5.91 28.74
C ALA A 21 -8.51 6.65 29.64
N VAL A 22 -7.53 7.34 29.07
CA VAL A 22 -6.56 8.16 29.80
C VAL A 22 -7.26 9.30 30.53
N SER A 23 -8.17 10.03 29.87
CA SER A 23 -8.92 11.12 30.51
C SER A 23 -9.78 10.63 31.67
N MET A 24 -10.42 9.46 31.53
CA MET A 24 -11.17 8.82 32.62
C MET A 24 -10.27 8.45 33.79
N ILE A 25 -9.12 7.83 33.55
CA ILE A 25 -8.18 7.44 34.63
C ILE A 25 -7.67 8.68 35.37
N THR A 26 -7.20 9.69 34.63
CA THR A 26 -6.61 10.90 35.22
C THR A 26 -7.63 11.85 35.84
N GLY A 27 -8.90 11.75 35.45
CA GLY A 27 -10.00 12.54 36.01
C GLY A 27 -10.58 12.00 37.32
N THR A 28 -10.15 10.81 37.78
CA THR A 28 -10.59 10.25 39.07
C THR A 28 -9.73 10.74 40.23
N GLY A 29 -10.36 11.01 41.38
CA GLY A 29 -9.62 11.34 42.62
C GLY A 29 -8.73 10.20 43.12
N ASP A 30 -8.89 8.98 42.61
CA ASP A 30 -8.02 7.84 42.93
C ASP A 30 -6.66 7.94 42.23
N PHE A 31 -6.58 8.61 41.08
CA PHE A 31 -5.31 8.91 40.42
C PHE A 31 -4.44 9.88 41.24
N GLU A 32 -5.05 10.94 41.79
CA GLU A 32 -4.36 11.86 42.70
C GLU A 32 -3.83 11.14 43.95
N LYS A 33 -4.62 10.21 44.52
CA LYS A 33 -4.18 9.38 45.64
C LYS A 33 -2.99 8.49 45.24
N MET A 34 -3.05 7.84 44.08
CA MET A 34 -1.93 7.02 43.59
C MET A 34 -0.64 7.85 43.47
N VAL A 35 -0.72 9.05 42.90
CA VAL A 35 0.44 9.94 42.77
C VAL A 35 0.93 10.43 44.13
N SER A 36 0.03 10.70 45.09
CA SER A 36 0.42 11.09 46.44
C SER A 36 1.19 9.97 47.18
N ILE A 37 0.81 8.71 46.96
CA ILE A 37 1.54 7.54 47.47
C ILE A 37 2.91 7.45 46.79
N GLY A 38 2.98 7.70 45.48
CA GLY A 38 4.24 7.76 44.72
C GLY A 38 5.19 8.83 45.24
N LEU A 39 4.66 10.00 45.60
CA LEU A 39 5.43 11.08 46.23
C LEU A 39 6.00 10.66 47.59
N LEU A 40 5.16 10.04 48.43
CA LEU A 40 5.56 9.57 49.75
C LEU A 40 6.68 8.52 49.64
N LEU A 41 6.53 7.56 48.72
CA LEU A 41 7.55 6.57 48.40
C LEU A 41 8.83 7.20 47.84
N GLY A 42 8.71 8.23 47.00
CA GLY A 42 9.84 8.99 46.46
C GLY A 42 10.68 9.66 47.56
N VAL A 43 10.02 10.33 48.51
CA VAL A 43 10.68 10.92 49.68
C VAL A 43 11.39 9.84 50.51
N LEU A 44 10.71 8.72 50.75
CA LEU A 44 11.23 7.60 51.54
C LEU A 44 12.47 6.97 50.88
N MET A 45 12.45 6.79 49.56
CA MET A 45 13.60 6.28 48.81
C MET A 45 14.80 7.22 48.84
N ILE A 46 14.60 8.54 48.74
CA ILE A 46 15.69 9.50 48.86
C ILE A 46 16.30 9.48 50.27
N CYS A 47 15.46 9.39 51.31
CA CYS A 47 15.95 9.24 52.68
C CYS A 47 16.83 8.00 52.85
N ILE A 48 16.41 6.86 52.29
CA ILE A 48 17.19 5.61 52.32
C ILE A 48 18.51 5.75 51.54
N GLN A 49 18.49 6.32 50.33
CA GLN A 49 19.71 6.55 49.54
C GLN A 49 20.70 7.49 50.24
N SER A 50 20.21 8.56 50.87
CA SER A 50 21.04 9.48 51.63
C SER A 50 21.74 8.82 52.82
N VAL A 51 21.09 7.84 53.47
CA VAL A 51 21.74 7.05 54.54
C VAL A 51 22.84 6.16 53.97
N PHE A 52 22.59 5.46 52.85
CA PHE A 52 23.57 4.57 52.22
C PHE A 52 24.75 5.29 51.57
N GLN A 53 24.58 6.54 51.10
CA GLN A 53 25.65 7.35 50.50
C GLN A 53 26.44 8.21 51.51
N GLY A 54 26.29 7.94 52.81
CA GLY A 54 27.05 8.62 53.86
C GLY A 54 26.61 10.04 54.15
N ALA A 55 25.32 10.36 53.97
CA ALA A 55 24.67 11.62 54.35
C ALA A 55 25.30 12.91 53.78
N LYS A 56 26.06 12.82 52.69
CA LYS A 56 26.75 14.00 52.13
C LYS A 56 25.79 15.04 51.56
N GLN A 57 24.64 14.63 50.99
CA GLN A 57 23.61 15.53 50.45
C GLN A 57 22.21 14.87 50.50
N ILE A 58 21.19 15.63 50.89
CA ILE A 58 19.78 15.25 50.73
C ILE A 58 19.28 15.88 49.44
N ASN A 59 19.13 15.08 48.38
CA ASN A 59 18.66 15.54 47.07
C ASN A 59 17.12 15.70 47.01
N LEU A 60 16.54 16.37 48.02
CA LEU A 60 15.09 16.61 48.09
C LEU A 60 14.58 17.43 46.89
N GLN A 61 15.48 18.20 46.28
CA GLN A 61 15.25 18.95 45.05
C GLN A 61 14.71 18.05 43.92
N GLN A 62 15.13 16.79 43.83
CA GLN A 62 14.73 15.88 42.74
C GLN A 62 13.27 15.43 42.84
N VAL A 63 12.77 15.16 44.05
CA VAL A 63 11.34 14.87 44.27
C VAL A 63 10.49 16.11 44.07
N LEU A 64 10.99 17.28 44.48
CA LEU A 64 10.29 18.56 44.30
C LEU A 64 10.16 18.91 42.82
N VAL A 65 11.21 18.69 42.01
CA VAL A 65 11.16 18.80 40.55
C VAL A 65 10.16 17.81 39.94
N GLY A 66 10.16 16.55 40.40
CA GLY A 66 9.19 15.55 39.95
C GLY A 66 7.73 15.95 40.23
N TRP A 67 7.47 16.53 41.40
CA TRP A 67 6.15 17.04 41.77
C TRP A 67 5.74 18.26 40.93
N ILE A 68 6.65 19.21 40.69
CA ILE A 68 6.37 20.36 39.81
C ILE A 68 6.04 19.88 38.39
N LEU A 69 6.81 18.92 37.86
CA LEU A 69 6.55 18.35 36.54
C LEU A 69 5.18 17.67 36.49
N TYR A 70 4.83 16.88 37.51
CA TYR A 70 3.49 16.31 37.62
C TYR A 70 2.41 17.39 37.63
N ALA A 71 2.53 18.43 38.47
CA ALA A 71 1.54 19.49 38.58
C ALA A 71 1.37 20.27 37.26
N CYS A 72 2.47 20.52 36.54
CA CYS A 72 2.43 21.21 35.25
C CYS A 72 1.83 20.35 34.13
N PHE A 73 2.14 19.05 34.07
CA PHE A 73 1.75 18.18 32.95
C PHE A 73 0.43 17.44 33.16
N PHE A 74 0.03 17.18 34.41
CA PHE A 74 -1.19 16.44 34.75
C PHE A 74 -2.25 17.28 35.47
N GLY A 75 -1.91 18.48 35.94
CA GLY A 75 -2.87 19.39 36.56
C GLY A 75 -3.88 19.99 35.57
N PRO A 76 -3.43 20.70 34.51
CA PRO A 76 -4.35 21.30 33.55
C PRO A 76 -4.77 20.31 32.46
N THR A 77 -6.05 20.34 32.10
CA THR A 77 -6.62 19.57 30.99
C THR A 77 -6.72 20.39 29.71
N THR A 78 -6.56 19.73 28.56
CA THR A 78 -6.66 20.29 27.21
C THR A 78 -7.56 19.43 26.32
N THR A 79 -7.96 20.01 25.19
CA THR A 79 -8.72 19.32 24.14
C THR A 79 -7.77 18.98 23.00
N VAL A 80 -7.83 17.74 22.53
CA VAL A 80 -6.98 17.22 21.45
C VAL A 80 -7.85 16.90 20.25
N THR A 81 -7.44 17.40 19.09
CA THR A 81 -8.02 17.05 17.79
C THR A 81 -7.10 16.05 17.11
N ILE A 82 -7.58 14.84 16.87
CA ILE A 82 -6.87 13.79 16.15
C ILE A 82 -7.26 13.91 14.68
N GLU A 83 -6.28 14.05 13.81
CA GLU A 83 -6.46 14.06 12.36
C GLU A 83 -5.75 12.83 11.78
N ASP A 84 -6.48 12.00 11.05
CA ASP A 84 -5.88 10.88 10.32
C ASP A 84 -5.14 11.42 9.09
N ALA A 85 -3.83 11.19 9.05
CA ALA A 85 -2.96 11.68 7.98
C ALA A 85 -3.35 11.16 6.59
N TYR A 86 -4.05 10.02 6.49
CA TYR A 86 -4.41 9.39 5.21
C TYR A 86 -5.87 9.61 4.82
N THR A 87 -6.79 9.63 5.79
CA THR A 87 -8.23 9.72 5.51
C THR A 87 -8.81 11.12 5.73
N GLY A 88 -8.06 12.03 6.37
CA GLY A 88 -8.52 13.37 6.73
C GLY A 88 -9.67 13.36 7.74
N GLN A 89 -9.96 12.22 8.38
CA GLN A 89 -10.99 12.13 9.41
C GLN A 89 -10.52 12.83 10.68
N VAL A 90 -11.34 13.77 11.16
CA VAL A 90 -11.07 14.53 12.38
C VAL A 90 -11.93 14.01 13.52
N ARG A 91 -11.28 13.61 14.61
CA ARG A 91 -11.92 13.19 15.88
C ARG A 91 -11.46 14.12 17.01
N VAL A 92 -12.37 14.52 17.89
CA VAL A 92 -12.06 15.48 18.97
C VAL A 92 -12.32 14.85 20.31
N VAL A 93 -11.30 14.85 21.18
CA VAL A 93 -11.38 14.32 22.55
C VAL A 93 -11.05 15.41 23.55
N ALA A 94 -11.91 15.58 24.55
CA ALA A 94 -11.78 16.59 25.59
C ALA A 94 -11.25 16.02 26.92
N ASN A 95 -10.80 16.91 27.81
CA ASN A 95 -10.34 16.60 29.18
C ASN A 95 -9.09 15.72 29.27
N ILE A 96 -8.18 15.85 28.31
CA ILE A 96 -6.91 15.12 28.32
C ILE A 96 -5.86 15.92 29.10
N PRO A 97 -5.00 15.31 29.93
CA PRO A 97 -3.89 16.02 30.57
C PRO A 97 -2.98 16.74 29.57
N ILE A 98 -2.53 17.95 29.90
CA ILE A 98 -1.70 18.75 28.99
C ILE A 98 -0.43 18.02 28.56
N GLY A 99 0.15 17.14 29.38
CA GLY A 99 1.33 16.36 29.02
C GLY A 99 1.11 15.42 27.85
N VAL A 100 -0.06 14.79 27.78
CA VAL A 100 -0.43 13.94 26.65
C VAL A 100 -0.74 14.79 25.43
N GLY A 101 -1.52 15.87 25.61
CA GLY A 101 -1.88 16.76 24.50
C GLY A 101 -0.68 17.53 23.91
N PHE A 102 0.25 17.98 24.73
CA PHE A 102 1.47 18.68 24.31
C PHE A 102 2.48 17.71 23.66
N ALA A 103 2.73 16.56 24.28
CA ALA A 103 3.64 15.55 23.72
C ALA A 103 3.09 14.99 22.39
N GLY A 104 1.80 14.63 22.34
CA GLY A 104 1.18 14.20 21.10
C GLY A 104 1.17 15.32 20.05
N GLY A 105 0.70 16.51 20.42
CA GLY A 105 0.48 17.59 19.44
C GLY A 105 1.77 18.19 18.88
N VAL A 106 2.71 18.61 19.73
CA VAL A 106 3.95 19.25 19.26
C VAL A 106 4.84 18.24 18.55
N ILE A 107 4.98 17.04 19.10
CA ILE A 107 5.91 16.04 18.57
C ILE A 107 5.34 15.41 17.28
N SER A 108 4.02 15.25 17.17
CA SER A 108 3.35 14.89 15.92
C SER A 108 3.55 15.93 14.82
N ASN A 109 3.30 17.21 15.12
CA ASN A 109 3.49 18.29 14.14
C ASN A 109 4.95 18.40 13.66
N VAL A 110 5.93 18.25 14.55
CA VAL A 110 7.35 18.28 14.18
C VAL A 110 7.70 17.09 13.27
N GLY A 111 7.28 15.87 13.63
CA GLY A 111 7.51 14.69 12.80
C GLY A 111 6.87 14.83 11.41
N TYR A 112 5.62 15.30 11.35
CA TYR A 112 4.90 15.52 10.10
C TYR A 112 5.57 16.59 9.22
N THR A 113 5.97 17.72 9.83
CA THR A 113 6.64 18.83 9.11
C THR A 113 7.99 18.39 8.55
N ILE A 114 8.80 17.67 9.34
CA ILE A 114 10.08 17.14 8.89
C ILE A 114 9.86 16.16 7.73
N THR A 115 8.85 15.29 7.83
CA THR A 115 8.53 14.33 6.76
C THR A 115 8.11 15.05 5.49
N ASN A 116 7.26 16.07 5.59
CA ASN A 116 6.85 16.87 4.43
C ASN A 116 8.05 17.59 3.78
N LEU A 117 9.03 18.06 4.58
CA LEU A 117 10.27 18.62 4.04
C LEU A 117 11.12 17.57 3.28
N PHE A 118 11.23 16.35 3.81
CA PHE A 118 11.89 15.25 3.11
C PHE A 118 11.15 14.92 1.80
N GLU A 119 9.84 14.81 1.84
CA GLU A 119 9.01 14.51 0.66
C GLU A 119 9.05 15.62 -0.39
N THR A 120 8.99 16.88 0.01
CA THR A 120 9.18 18.03 -0.90
C THR A 120 10.55 17.98 -1.57
N GLY A 121 11.59 17.56 -0.84
CA GLY A 121 12.92 17.33 -1.41
C GLY A 121 12.99 16.13 -2.37
N TYR A 122 12.12 15.14 -2.17
CA TYR A 122 12.03 13.91 -2.97
C TYR A 122 11.00 13.96 -4.09
N GLY A 123 10.16 15.01 -4.14
CA GLY A 123 8.99 15.12 -5.01
C GLY A 123 9.27 15.10 -6.52
N VAL A 124 10.54 15.17 -6.93
CA VAL A 124 10.96 14.96 -8.34
C VAL A 124 10.92 13.48 -8.73
N ILE A 125 10.94 12.56 -7.76
CA ILE A 125 11.15 11.12 -7.98
C ILE A 125 9.95 10.27 -7.50
N VAL A 126 9.14 10.75 -6.55
CA VAL A 126 8.12 9.91 -5.88
C VAL A 126 6.86 10.70 -5.47
N PRO A 127 5.65 10.11 -5.52
CA PRO A 127 4.48 10.64 -4.84
C PRO A 127 4.69 10.78 -3.32
N ASN A 128 4.17 11.84 -2.71
CA ASN A 128 4.27 12.14 -1.28
C ASN A 128 3.70 10.99 -0.43
N VAL A 129 4.43 10.45 0.55
CA VAL A 129 3.94 9.38 1.46
C VAL A 129 2.94 9.93 2.48
N THR A 130 2.95 11.25 2.70
CA THR A 130 1.95 11.94 3.54
C THR A 130 0.58 12.04 2.89
N GLU A 131 0.51 12.16 1.55
CA GLU A 131 -0.75 12.33 0.80
C GLU A 131 -1.18 11.07 0.05
N SER A 132 -0.23 10.24 -0.37
CA SER A 132 -0.44 8.98 -1.08
C SER A 132 0.19 7.82 -0.33
N HIS A 133 -0.37 6.62 -0.47
CA HIS A 133 0.15 5.49 0.29
C HIS A 133 1.57 5.14 -0.19
N PHE A 134 2.47 4.83 0.74
CA PHE A 134 3.81 4.29 0.42
C PHE A 134 3.68 3.15 -0.61
N SER A 135 4.50 3.19 -1.67
CA SER A 135 4.50 2.20 -2.76
C SER A 135 3.18 2.09 -3.55
N GLU A 136 2.28 3.08 -3.50
CA GLU A 136 0.98 3.07 -4.23
C GLU A 136 1.16 2.86 -5.73
N THR A 137 2.16 3.49 -6.36
CA THR A 137 2.49 3.32 -7.78
C THR A 137 2.80 1.87 -8.15
N LEU A 138 3.71 1.24 -7.40
CA LEU A 138 4.15 -0.13 -7.65
C LEU A 138 3.00 -1.11 -7.40
N LYS A 139 2.26 -0.89 -6.31
CA LYS A 139 1.10 -1.66 -5.93
C LYS A 139 -0.01 -1.56 -6.98
N LEU A 140 -0.32 -0.35 -7.46
CA LEU A 140 -1.35 -0.12 -8.47
C LEU A 140 -1.04 -0.89 -9.75
N LEU A 141 0.21 -0.83 -10.22
CA LEU A 141 0.62 -1.55 -11.43
C LEU A 141 0.56 -3.07 -11.25
N ASN A 142 0.97 -3.58 -10.08
CA ASN A 142 0.83 -5.00 -9.77
C ASN A 142 -0.64 -5.42 -9.63
N ASP A 143 -1.48 -4.63 -8.95
CA ASP A 143 -2.91 -4.89 -8.80
C ASP A 143 -3.61 -4.85 -10.17
N VAL A 144 -3.25 -3.93 -11.06
CA VAL A 144 -3.78 -3.90 -12.44
C VAL A 144 -3.35 -5.13 -13.22
N ARG A 145 -2.06 -5.53 -13.18
CA ARG A 145 -1.60 -6.76 -13.83
C ARG A 145 -2.43 -7.98 -13.40
N ARG A 146 -2.75 -8.08 -12.12
CA ARG A 146 -3.43 -9.24 -11.53
C ARG A 146 -4.95 -9.21 -11.69
N ARG A 147 -5.55 -8.03 -11.49
CA ARG A 147 -7.01 -7.87 -11.41
C ARG A 147 -7.63 -7.48 -12.75
N ALA A 148 -6.87 -7.01 -13.74
CA ALA A 148 -7.42 -6.68 -15.05
C ALA A 148 -8.10 -7.87 -15.75
N TYR A 149 -7.68 -9.11 -15.45
CA TYR A 149 -8.30 -10.33 -15.96
C TYR A 149 -9.55 -10.79 -15.15
N ASP A 150 -9.99 -10.02 -14.15
CA ASP A 150 -11.17 -10.38 -13.37
C ASP A 150 -12.45 -10.41 -14.23
N THR A 151 -13.40 -11.26 -13.82
CA THR A 151 -14.69 -11.42 -14.53
C THR A 151 -15.44 -10.10 -14.59
N GLY A 152 -15.34 -9.23 -13.57
CA GLY A 152 -15.94 -7.91 -13.55
C GLY A 152 -15.51 -7.03 -14.73
N VAL A 153 -14.21 -7.02 -15.05
CA VAL A 153 -13.67 -6.23 -16.18
C VAL A 153 -14.21 -6.74 -17.51
N PHE A 154 -14.27 -8.06 -17.71
CA PHE A 154 -14.84 -8.65 -18.92
C PHE A 154 -16.35 -8.42 -19.05
N THR A 155 -17.11 -8.45 -17.94
CA THR A 155 -18.55 -8.13 -17.99
C THR A 155 -18.78 -6.67 -18.39
N ALA A 156 -17.98 -5.75 -17.86
CA ALA A 156 -18.01 -4.34 -18.26
C ALA A 156 -17.62 -4.18 -19.74
N LEU A 157 -16.60 -4.89 -20.20
CA LEU A 157 -16.16 -4.87 -21.60
C LEU A 157 -17.23 -5.44 -22.55
N ASN A 158 -17.91 -6.52 -22.17
CA ASN A 158 -19.03 -7.10 -22.92
C ASN A 158 -20.19 -6.10 -23.00
N SER A 159 -20.49 -5.40 -21.90
CA SER A 159 -21.53 -4.36 -21.88
C SER A 159 -21.18 -3.15 -22.76
N ALA A 160 -19.90 -2.73 -22.77
CA ALA A 160 -19.41 -1.65 -23.62
C ALA A 160 -19.48 -1.99 -25.12
N ASN A 161 -19.42 -3.28 -25.46
CA ASN A 161 -19.56 -3.79 -26.83
C ASN A 161 -21.02 -4.06 -27.24
N GLY A 162 -22.00 -3.57 -26.48
CA GLY A 162 -23.43 -3.68 -26.79
C GLY A 162 -24.18 -4.77 -26.00
N GLY A 163 -23.49 -5.52 -25.14
CA GLY A 163 -24.10 -6.49 -24.23
C GLY A 163 -24.75 -7.70 -24.91
N GLY A 164 -25.66 -8.38 -24.19
CA GLY A 164 -26.34 -9.57 -24.69
C GLY A 164 -25.45 -10.81 -24.69
N TYR A 165 -25.25 -11.42 -25.88
CA TYR A 165 -24.43 -12.63 -26.06
C TYR A 165 -22.95 -12.34 -26.38
N VAL A 166 -22.51 -11.08 -26.26
CA VAL A 166 -21.12 -10.71 -26.49
C VAL A 166 -20.24 -11.29 -25.38
N ASP A 167 -19.23 -12.07 -25.78
CA ASP A 167 -18.20 -12.61 -24.90
C ASP A 167 -16.82 -12.38 -25.51
N VAL A 168 -16.20 -11.27 -25.11
CA VAL A 168 -14.86 -10.89 -25.58
C VAL A 168 -13.79 -11.84 -25.06
N ARG A 169 -13.96 -12.39 -23.85
CA ARG A 169 -13.01 -13.36 -23.25
C ARG A 169 -12.96 -14.64 -24.09
N ARG A 170 -14.12 -15.21 -24.39
CA ARG A 170 -14.24 -16.42 -25.21
C ARG A 170 -13.77 -16.18 -26.64
N SER A 171 -14.09 -15.03 -27.21
CA SER A 171 -13.63 -14.64 -28.55
C SER A 171 -12.11 -14.58 -28.65
N TRP A 172 -11.43 -13.97 -27.66
CA TRP A 172 -9.97 -13.97 -27.58
C TRP A 172 -9.39 -15.37 -27.39
N ASN A 173 -9.98 -16.19 -26.53
CA ASN A 173 -9.52 -17.56 -26.29
C ASN A 173 -9.52 -18.38 -27.60
N ASN A 174 -10.60 -18.30 -28.37
CA ASN A 174 -10.72 -18.96 -29.67
C ASN A 174 -9.71 -18.41 -30.70
N TYR A 175 -9.60 -17.10 -30.82
CA TYR A 175 -8.67 -16.48 -31.76
C TYR A 175 -7.21 -16.86 -31.46
N ILE A 176 -6.80 -16.86 -30.19
CA ILE A 176 -5.45 -17.27 -29.82
C ILE A 176 -5.24 -18.75 -30.15
N ARG A 177 -6.21 -19.63 -29.84
CA ARG A 177 -6.13 -21.08 -30.11
C ARG A 177 -6.03 -21.40 -31.60
N GLU A 178 -6.90 -20.80 -32.41
CA GLU A 178 -7.14 -21.20 -33.80
C GLU A 178 -6.29 -20.39 -34.80
N CYS A 179 -5.93 -19.15 -34.47
CA CYS A 179 -5.15 -18.28 -35.35
C CYS A 179 -3.72 -18.07 -34.84
N THR A 180 -3.55 -17.58 -33.61
CA THR A 180 -2.22 -17.22 -33.10
C THR A 180 -1.33 -18.43 -32.87
N LEU A 181 -1.82 -19.49 -32.22
CA LEU A 181 -1.02 -20.70 -31.99
C LEU A 181 -0.77 -21.46 -33.29
N THR A 182 -1.71 -21.43 -34.24
CA THR A 182 -1.50 -21.98 -35.59
C THR A 182 -0.35 -21.28 -36.32
N LYS A 183 -0.19 -19.96 -36.15
CA LYS A 183 0.97 -19.23 -36.71
C LYS A 183 2.30 -19.74 -36.14
N VAL A 184 2.33 -20.12 -34.86
CA VAL A 184 3.50 -20.72 -34.19
C VAL A 184 3.72 -22.15 -34.71
N ASP A 185 2.66 -22.95 -34.83
CA ASP A 185 2.72 -24.32 -35.36
C ASP A 185 3.26 -24.35 -36.81
N LEU A 186 2.91 -23.34 -37.61
CA LEU A 186 3.42 -23.16 -38.98
C LEU A 186 4.86 -22.64 -39.04
N ASN A 187 5.51 -22.45 -37.89
CA ASN A 187 6.88 -21.95 -37.76
C ASN A 187 7.10 -20.58 -38.45
N LEU A 188 6.03 -19.78 -38.56
CA LEU A 188 6.07 -18.41 -39.08
C LEU A 188 6.56 -17.40 -38.03
N MET A 189 6.57 -17.81 -36.76
CA MET A 189 7.05 -17.07 -35.60
C MET A 189 7.44 -18.08 -34.52
N SER A 190 8.59 -17.90 -33.86
CA SER A 190 8.96 -18.73 -32.72
C SER A 190 8.21 -18.30 -31.46
N LEU A 191 8.13 -19.19 -30.47
CA LEU A 191 7.53 -18.87 -29.17
C LEU A 191 8.26 -17.70 -28.48
N ASP A 192 9.59 -17.67 -28.55
CA ASP A 192 10.40 -16.58 -27.98
C ASP A 192 10.11 -15.22 -28.63
N GLU A 193 9.85 -15.22 -29.93
CA GLU A 193 9.51 -14.02 -30.67
C GLU A 193 8.09 -13.55 -30.38
N LEU A 194 7.16 -14.47 -30.15
CA LEU A 194 5.80 -14.18 -29.72
C LEU A 194 5.77 -13.50 -28.33
N MET A 195 6.60 -13.97 -27.40
CA MET A 195 6.62 -13.44 -26.03
C MET A 195 7.30 -12.07 -25.93
N ASN A 196 8.30 -11.79 -26.77
CA ASN A 196 9.07 -10.55 -26.73
C ASN A 196 8.49 -9.40 -27.56
N ARG A 197 7.77 -9.70 -28.65
CA ARG A 197 7.13 -8.67 -29.47
C ARG A 197 5.91 -8.07 -28.77
N SER A 198 5.50 -6.87 -29.21
CA SER A 198 4.27 -6.24 -28.73
C SER A 198 3.06 -7.13 -28.95
N THR A 199 2.15 -7.18 -27.97
CA THR A 199 1.00 -8.08 -27.97
C THR A 199 0.15 -7.94 -29.25
N ASP A 200 -0.01 -6.71 -29.75
CA ASP A 200 -0.73 -6.41 -30.99
C ASP A 200 -0.08 -7.08 -32.23
N SER A 201 1.25 -7.07 -32.33
CA SER A 201 1.96 -7.65 -33.48
C SER A 201 2.20 -9.16 -33.32
N ALA A 202 2.36 -9.62 -32.09
CA ALA A 202 2.59 -11.01 -31.73
C ALA A 202 1.35 -11.86 -32.02
N LEU A 203 0.19 -11.44 -31.50
CA LEU A 203 -1.06 -12.20 -31.61
C LEU A 203 -1.70 -12.13 -33.00
N ARG A 204 -1.42 -11.08 -33.79
CA ARG A 204 -1.97 -10.91 -35.14
C ARG A 204 -1.49 -12.01 -36.09
N PHE A 205 -2.45 -12.59 -36.81
CA PHE A 205 -2.19 -13.54 -37.89
C PHE A 205 -2.98 -13.16 -39.15
N ASN A 206 -2.26 -12.75 -40.20
CA ASN A 206 -2.86 -12.41 -41.48
C ASN A 206 -3.00 -13.68 -42.33
N SER A 207 -4.13 -14.37 -42.18
CA SER A 207 -4.52 -15.47 -43.07
C SER A 207 -6.01 -15.40 -43.40
N GLN A 208 -6.34 -15.71 -44.65
CA GLN A 208 -7.71 -15.90 -45.12
C GLN A 208 -8.11 -17.39 -45.21
N LEU A 209 -7.14 -18.30 -45.04
CA LEU A 209 -7.35 -19.74 -45.08
C LEU A 209 -7.81 -20.29 -43.73
N TYR A 210 -7.24 -19.75 -42.66
CA TYR A 210 -7.63 -20.09 -41.30
C TYR A 210 -8.68 -19.08 -40.81
N GLY A 211 -9.63 -19.58 -40.02
CA GLY A 211 -10.69 -18.79 -39.45
C GLY A 211 -10.92 -19.16 -37.99
N THR A 212 -11.70 -18.33 -37.31
CA THR A 212 -12.08 -18.52 -35.92
C THR A 212 -13.52 -18.10 -35.68
N ARG A 213 -14.17 -18.73 -34.71
CA ARG A 213 -15.51 -18.37 -34.25
C ARG A 213 -15.43 -17.31 -33.16
N LEU A 214 -15.99 -16.13 -33.44
CA LEU A 214 -16.04 -15.00 -32.51
C LEU A 214 -17.47 -14.74 -31.98
N TYR A 215 -17.57 -14.42 -30.71
CA TYR A 215 -18.81 -14.12 -29.98
C TYR A 215 -18.92 -12.62 -29.72
N LEU A 216 -18.93 -11.81 -30.79
CA LEU A 216 -19.00 -10.35 -30.70
C LEU A 216 -20.35 -9.79 -31.17
N SER A 217 -21.32 -10.66 -31.48
CA SER A 217 -22.66 -10.26 -31.92
C SER A 217 -23.62 -10.18 -30.73
N THR A 218 -24.36 -9.08 -30.64
CA THR A 218 -25.38 -8.87 -29.59
C THR A 218 -26.61 -9.78 -29.78
N ALA A 219 -26.87 -10.25 -31.00
CA ALA A 219 -28.08 -10.97 -31.38
C ALA A 219 -27.86 -12.47 -31.65
N ASN A 220 -26.62 -12.92 -31.88
CA ASN A 220 -26.32 -14.31 -32.24
C ASN A 220 -25.58 -15.05 -31.10
N PRO A 221 -26.24 -16.01 -30.41
CA PRO A 221 -25.62 -16.82 -29.36
C PRO A 221 -24.52 -17.75 -29.87
N ASP A 222 -24.60 -18.18 -31.13
CA ASP A 222 -23.71 -19.19 -31.71
C ASP A 222 -22.40 -18.59 -32.25
N GLY A 223 -22.27 -17.26 -32.23
CA GLY A 223 -21.11 -16.53 -32.75
C GLY A 223 -21.04 -16.52 -34.28
N ALA A 224 -20.15 -15.69 -34.82
CA ALA A 224 -19.90 -15.58 -36.25
C ALA A 224 -18.49 -16.08 -36.60
N ASP A 225 -18.38 -16.77 -37.74
CA ASP A 225 -17.09 -17.23 -38.27
C ASP A 225 -16.41 -16.07 -38.99
N TYR A 226 -15.16 -15.81 -38.64
CA TYR A 226 -14.31 -14.81 -39.28
C TYR A 226 -13.03 -15.45 -39.78
N THR A 227 -12.43 -14.89 -40.83
CA THR A 227 -11.03 -15.24 -41.16
C THR A 227 -10.10 -14.71 -40.07
N CYS A 228 -8.90 -15.27 -39.90
CA CYS A 228 -7.95 -14.73 -38.92
C CYS A 228 -7.60 -13.25 -39.18
N THR A 229 -7.63 -12.82 -40.44
CA THR A 229 -7.40 -11.40 -40.79
C THR A 229 -8.56 -10.50 -40.34
N ASP A 230 -9.80 -10.87 -40.66
CA ASP A 230 -10.98 -10.07 -40.32
C ASP A 230 -11.34 -10.18 -38.83
N GLY A 231 -11.10 -11.34 -38.24
CA GLY A 231 -11.30 -11.62 -36.82
C GLY A 231 -10.40 -10.78 -35.94
N TRP A 232 -9.15 -10.53 -36.37
CA TRP A 232 -8.27 -9.59 -35.69
C TRP A 232 -8.86 -8.18 -35.63
N VAL A 233 -9.43 -7.68 -36.74
CA VAL A 233 -10.03 -6.34 -36.79
C VAL A 233 -11.24 -6.25 -35.86
N ALA A 234 -12.10 -7.29 -35.87
CA ALA A 234 -13.28 -7.34 -35.01
C ALA A 234 -12.92 -7.37 -33.52
N ILE A 235 -12.00 -8.24 -33.12
CA ILE A 235 -11.57 -8.38 -31.71
C ILE A 235 -10.77 -7.16 -31.25
N SER A 236 -9.86 -6.62 -32.07
CA SER A 236 -9.08 -5.44 -31.70
C SER A 236 -9.98 -4.22 -31.50
N THR A 237 -11.03 -4.06 -32.31
CA THR A 237 -12.07 -3.04 -32.11
C THR A 237 -12.84 -3.26 -30.81
N ALA A 238 -13.25 -4.51 -30.53
CA ALA A 238 -13.95 -4.83 -29.29
C ALA A 238 -13.08 -4.60 -28.03
N THR A 239 -11.77 -4.83 -28.16
CA THR A 239 -10.76 -4.62 -27.12
C THR A 239 -10.40 -3.14 -26.96
N ALA A 240 -10.53 -2.33 -28.02
CA ALA A 240 -10.33 -0.88 -27.93
C ALA A 240 -11.31 -0.21 -26.95
N ASN A 241 -12.48 -0.81 -26.71
CA ASN A 241 -13.45 -0.37 -25.71
C ASN A 241 -13.00 -0.57 -24.25
N LEU A 242 -11.77 -1.06 -24.01
CA LEU A 242 -11.13 -1.04 -22.67
C LEU A 242 -11.00 0.37 -22.09
N SER A 243 -10.97 1.41 -22.94
CA SER A 243 -10.98 2.82 -22.50
C SER A 243 -12.39 3.38 -22.27
N SER A 244 -13.44 2.58 -22.46
CA SER A 244 -14.82 3.00 -22.24
C SER A 244 -15.06 3.36 -20.76
N PRO A 245 -15.83 4.42 -20.46
CA PRO A 245 -16.15 4.81 -19.09
C PRO A 245 -16.65 3.65 -18.21
N VAL A 246 -17.46 2.74 -18.76
CA VAL A 246 -18.01 1.58 -18.02
C VAL A 246 -16.91 0.63 -17.55
N VAL A 247 -15.87 0.44 -18.37
CA VAL A 247 -14.72 -0.42 -18.03
C VAL A 247 -13.82 0.29 -17.03
N VAL A 248 -13.64 1.60 -17.17
CA VAL A 248 -12.87 2.41 -16.23
C VAL A 248 -13.54 2.42 -14.86
N ASP A 249 -14.87 2.51 -14.78
CA ASP A 249 -15.61 2.43 -13.51
C ASP A 249 -15.49 1.05 -12.86
N ALA A 250 -15.55 -0.03 -13.65
CA ALA A 250 -15.29 -1.37 -13.15
C ALA A 250 -13.86 -1.49 -12.59
N LEU A 251 -12.85 -0.95 -13.28
CA LEU A 251 -11.47 -0.90 -12.79
C LEU A 251 -11.34 -0.04 -11.53
N ASN A 252 -11.99 1.12 -11.45
CA ASN A 252 -12.00 1.98 -10.27
C ASN A 252 -12.51 1.21 -9.04
N SER A 253 -13.64 0.51 -9.19
CA SER A 253 -14.22 -0.30 -8.11
C SER A 253 -13.33 -1.47 -7.68
N LEU A 254 -12.65 -2.09 -8.64
CA LEU A 254 -11.80 -3.26 -8.42
C LEU A 254 -10.45 -2.90 -7.78
N LEU A 255 -9.94 -1.72 -8.09
CA LEU A 255 -8.68 -1.17 -7.57
C LEU A 255 -8.88 -0.34 -6.29
N GLY A 256 -10.13 -0.06 -5.91
CA GLY A 256 -10.47 0.74 -4.73
C GLY A 256 -10.08 2.22 -4.88
N ILE A 257 -10.13 2.74 -6.10
CA ILE A 257 -9.79 4.15 -6.40
C ILE A 257 -11.02 5.00 -6.10
N ASP A 258 -10.86 5.96 -5.19
CA ASP A 258 -11.91 6.94 -4.93
C ASP A 258 -11.93 7.97 -6.07
N THR A 259 -13.02 7.97 -6.84
CA THR A 259 -13.25 8.91 -7.96
C THR A 259 -13.66 10.31 -7.49
N SER A 260 -13.83 10.52 -6.17
CA SER A 260 -14.23 11.81 -5.59
C SER A 260 -13.19 12.93 -5.83
N THR A 261 -11.92 12.57 -6.09
CA THR A 261 -10.83 13.51 -6.40
C THR A 261 -10.77 13.91 -7.87
N GLY A 262 -11.62 13.34 -8.74
CA GLY A 262 -11.60 13.58 -10.19
C GLY A 262 -10.60 12.72 -10.97
N ASP A 263 -9.84 11.85 -10.28
CA ASP A 263 -8.91 10.91 -10.90
C ASP A 263 -9.60 9.61 -11.30
N ASN A 264 -9.13 9.02 -12.40
CA ASN A 264 -9.60 7.74 -12.92
C ASN A 264 -8.47 6.69 -12.89
N ALA A 265 -8.82 5.40 -12.94
CA ALA A 265 -7.84 4.30 -12.98
C ALA A 265 -6.79 4.49 -14.08
N LEU A 266 -7.18 4.99 -15.25
CA LEU A 266 -6.27 5.23 -16.38
C LEU A 266 -5.32 6.42 -16.17
N THR A 267 -5.76 7.48 -15.48
CA THR A 267 -4.87 8.62 -15.18
C THR A 267 -3.84 8.19 -14.14
N LYS A 268 -4.28 7.59 -13.03
CA LYS A 268 -3.37 7.02 -12.01
C LYS A 268 -2.41 5.98 -12.57
N LEU A 269 -2.86 5.14 -13.50
CA LEU A 269 -1.99 4.18 -14.20
C LEU A 269 -0.94 4.88 -15.05
N THR A 270 -1.32 5.94 -15.76
CA THR A 270 -0.40 6.72 -16.59
C THR A 270 0.65 7.40 -15.73
N ASP A 271 0.23 8.04 -14.64
CA ASP A 271 1.14 8.69 -13.68
C ASP A 271 2.08 7.68 -13.04
N SER A 272 1.56 6.48 -12.72
CA SER A 272 2.35 5.39 -12.17
C SER A 272 3.39 4.85 -13.16
N LEU A 273 3.03 4.68 -14.43
CA LEU A 273 3.98 4.27 -15.48
C LEU A 273 5.07 5.35 -15.69
N GLN A 274 4.69 6.62 -15.69
CA GLN A 274 5.64 7.74 -15.82
C GLN A 274 6.59 7.82 -14.63
N ALA A 275 6.08 7.66 -13.40
CA ALA A 275 6.89 7.66 -12.17
C ALA A 275 7.93 6.51 -12.16
N MET A 276 7.67 5.41 -12.87
CA MET A 276 8.63 4.30 -13.00
C MET A 276 9.51 4.39 -14.26
N GLY A 277 9.51 5.51 -14.97
CA GLY A 277 10.34 5.71 -16.17
C GLY A 277 9.82 5.00 -17.43
N ALA A 278 8.56 4.55 -17.44
CA ALA A 278 7.92 3.91 -18.59
C ALA A 278 7.09 4.90 -19.43
N THR A 279 7.70 6.00 -19.83
CA THR A 279 7.04 7.13 -20.52
C THR A 279 6.58 6.80 -21.95
N THR A 280 7.10 5.72 -22.55
CA THR A 280 6.79 5.30 -23.92
C THR A 280 5.57 4.38 -24.02
N THR A 281 5.10 3.82 -22.90
CA THR A 281 3.99 2.85 -22.89
C THR A 281 2.68 3.53 -22.50
N SER A 282 1.66 3.39 -23.33
CA SER A 282 0.30 3.83 -22.99
C SER A 282 -0.28 2.97 -21.88
N SER A 283 -0.98 3.58 -20.93
CA SER A 283 -1.71 2.86 -19.86
C SER A 283 -2.72 1.86 -20.42
N ILE A 284 -3.31 2.15 -21.58
CA ILE A 284 -4.21 1.24 -22.30
C ILE A 284 -3.46 0.03 -22.86
N ASP A 285 -2.26 0.23 -23.39
CA ASP A 285 -1.49 -0.88 -23.97
C ASP A 285 -0.92 -1.79 -22.87
N TYR A 286 -0.54 -1.21 -21.73
CA TYR A 286 -0.20 -1.97 -20.53
C TYR A 286 -1.41 -2.77 -20.01
N LEU A 287 -2.59 -2.13 -19.90
CA LEU A 287 -3.83 -2.79 -19.50
C LEU A 287 -4.22 -3.92 -20.46
N LYS A 288 -4.11 -3.70 -21.77
CA LYS A 288 -4.33 -4.74 -22.78
C LYS A 288 -3.38 -5.92 -22.58
N ALA A 289 -2.08 -5.67 -22.39
CA ALA A 289 -1.11 -6.74 -22.13
C ALA A 289 -1.49 -7.51 -20.85
N ALA A 290 -1.90 -6.81 -19.78
CA ALA A 290 -2.36 -7.41 -18.53
C ALA A 290 -3.58 -8.33 -18.68
N VAL A 291 -4.49 -8.00 -19.59
CA VAL A 291 -5.66 -8.85 -19.90
C VAL A 291 -5.28 -10.01 -20.83
N LEU A 292 -4.41 -9.77 -21.80
CA LEU A 292 -4.09 -10.71 -22.88
C LEU A 292 -3.07 -11.79 -22.47
N GLU A 293 -2.14 -11.49 -21.56
CA GLU A 293 -1.17 -12.47 -21.06
C GLU A 293 -1.88 -13.68 -20.40
N PRO A 294 -2.82 -13.51 -19.43
CA PRO A 294 -3.54 -14.65 -18.86
C PRO A 294 -4.41 -15.41 -19.87
N LEU A 295 -5.05 -14.69 -20.81
CA LEU A 295 -5.83 -15.28 -21.89
C LEU A 295 -5.00 -16.20 -22.78
N TYR A 296 -3.75 -15.82 -23.06
CA TYR A 296 -2.83 -16.65 -23.83
C TYR A 296 -2.54 -17.98 -23.13
N TYR A 297 -2.24 -17.97 -21.82
CA TYR A 297 -1.96 -19.22 -21.09
C TYR A 297 -3.21 -20.13 -21.03
N GLU A 298 -4.39 -19.55 -20.86
CA GLU A 298 -5.66 -20.30 -20.90
C GLU A 298 -5.93 -20.89 -22.31
N ALA A 299 -5.69 -20.11 -23.36
CA ALA A 299 -5.81 -20.54 -24.74
C ALA A 299 -4.80 -21.64 -25.10
N ALA A 300 -3.54 -21.49 -24.69
CA ALA A 300 -2.50 -22.49 -24.89
C ALA A 300 -2.87 -23.82 -24.20
N ALA A 301 -3.34 -23.77 -22.94
CA ALA A 301 -3.81 -24.96 -22.24
C ALA A 301 -4.97 -25.65 -22.99
N GLY A 302 -5.94 -24.88 -23.49
CA GLY A 302 -7.04 -25.41 -24.29
C GLY A 302 -6.58 -26.03 -25.61
N ARG A 303 -5.63 -25.41 -26.31
CA ARG A 303 -5.07 -25.94 -27.56
C ARG A 303 -4.39 -27.30 -27.35
N TYR A 304 -3.60 -27.45 -26.29
CA TYR A 304 -2.97 -28.73 -25.96
C TYR A 304 -4.00 -29.82 -25.63
N GLN A 305 -5.11 -29.45 -24.99
CA GLN A 305 -6.23 -30.37 -24.78
C GLN A 305 -6.89 -30.81 -26.09
N ASP A 306 -7.08 -29.90 -27.05
CA ASP A 306 -7.65 -30.25 -28.37
C ASP A 306 -6.73 -31.17 -29.18
N LEU A 307 -5.42 -30.97 -29.06
CA LEU A 307 -4.40 -31.81 -29.68
C LEU A 307 -4.20 -33.16 -28.97
N GLN A 308 -4.97 -33.43 -27.90
CA GLN A 308 -4.85 -34.63 -27.05
C GLN A 308 -3.49 -34.75 -26.32
N ASP A 309 -2.72 -33.68 -26.22
CA ASP A 309 -1.49 -33.62 -25.42
C ASP A 309 -1.81 -33.16 -24.00
N TYR A 310 -2.41 -34.08 -23.23
CA TYR A 310 -2.81 -33.81 -21.85
C TYR A 310 -1.62 -33.53 -20.91
N GLY A 311 -0.42 -33.97 -21.28
CA GLY A 311 0.79 -33.77 -20.47
C GLY A 311 1.21 -32.31 -20.43
N SER A 312 1.35 -31.67 -21.60
CA SER A 312 1.66 -30.25 -21.70
C SER A 312 0.50 -29.37 -21.18
N ALA A 313 -0.75 -29.77 -21.44
CA ALA A 313 -1.92 -29.09 -20.88
C ALA A 313 -1.91 -29.07 -19.33
N LEU A 314 -1.53 -30.17 -18.69
CA LEU A 314 -1.42 -30.25 -17.23
C LEU A 314 -0.31 -29.32 -16.71
N MET A 315 0.85 -29.28 -17.38
CA MET A 315 1.96 -28.40 -16.99
C MET A 315 1.57 -26.92 -17.08
N VAL A 316 0.86 -26.49 -18.13
CA VAL A 316 0.39 -25.11 -18.26
C VAL A 316 -0.64 -24.78 -17.17
N ASN A 317 -1.59 -25.69 -16.90
CA ASN A 317 -2.55 -25.50 -15.81
C ASN A 317 -1.87 -25.40 -14.44
N GLN A 318 -0.84 -26.21 -14.20
CA GLN A 318 -0.04 -26.12 -12.97
C GLN A 318 0.68 -24.77 -12.87
N ALA A 319 1.25 -24.25 -13.97
CA ALA A 319 1.87 -22.93 -13.99
C ALA A 319 0.86 -21.80 -13.70
N ILE A 320 -0.36 -21.89 -14.24
CA ILE A 320 -1.45 -20.95 -13.93
C ILE A 320 -1.80 -21.00 -12.44
N GLN A 321 -1.90 -22.19 -11.83
CA GLN A 321 -2.19 -22.33 -10.41
C GLN A 321 -1.05 -21.82 -9.52
N GLN A 322 0.20 -22.07 -9.90
CA GLN A 322 1.37 -21.52 -9.21
C GLN A 322 1.37 -20.00 -9.26
N ARG A 323 1.11 -19.40 -10.43
CA ARG A 323 0.98 -17.94 -10.58
C ARG A 323 -0.15 -17.38 -9.72
N ASN A 324 -1.34 -18.02 -9.73
CA ASN A 324 -2.47 -17.58 -8.91
C ASN A 324 -2.17 -17.69 -7.41
N THR A 325 -1.42 -18.72 -7.00
CA THR A 325 -0.98 -18.90 -5.60
C THR A 325 0.06 -17.85 -5.21
N GLN A 326 1.01 -17.56 -6.11
CA GLN A 326 2.01 -16.50 -5.93
C GLN A 326 1.31 -15.15 -5.78
N TRP A 327 0.39 -14.81 -6.70
CA TRP A 327 -0.47 -13.64 -6.61
C TRP A 327 -1.22 -13.60 -5.27
N ALA A 328 -1.86 -14.68 -4.84
CA ALA A 328 -2.55 -14.71 -3.55
C ALA A 328 -1.60 -14.47 -2.35
N ALA A 329 -0.37 -14.98 -2.40
CA ALA A 329 0.65 -14.81 -1.37
C ALA A 329 1.31 -13.42 -1.38
N GLU A 330 1.22 -12.69 -2.49
CA GLU A 330 1.82 -11.35 -2.69
C GLU A 330 1.05 -10.21 -2.01
N GLN A 331 0.12 -10.51 -1.10
CA GLN A 331 -0.55 -9.46 -0.32
C GLN A 331 0.53 -8.68 0.45
N SER A 332 0.69 -7.39 0.12
CA SER A 332 1.86 -6.64 0.61
C SER A 332 1.90 -6.69 2.14
N MET A 333 2.98 -7.27 2.68
CA MET A 333 3.22 -7.32 4.12
C MET A 333 3.20 -5.89 4.70
N PHE A 334 3.55 -4.90 3.88
CA PHE A 334 3.50 -3.48 4.19
C PHE A 334 2.15 -3.01 4.77
N MET A 335 1.04 -3.09 4.01
CA MET A 335 -0.25 -2.53 4.47
C MET A 335 -0.87 -3.34 5.61
N THR A 336 -0.57 -4.63 5.66
CA THR A 336 -1.15 -5.55 6.65
C THR A 336 -0.41 -5.50 7.98
N VAL A 337 0.89 -5.15 7.99
CA VAL A 337 1.73 -5.22 9.19
C VAL A 337 2.16 -3.84 9.69
N VAL A 338 2.57 -2.92 8.81
CA VAL A 338 3.16 -1.65 9.23
C VAL A 338 2.10 -0.75 9.87
N ARG A 339 0.98 -0.48 9.19
CA ARG A 339 -0.06 0.43 9.68
C ARG A 339 -0.64 0.01 11.05
N PRO A 340 -1.03 -1.26 11.27
CA PRO A 340 -1.49 -1.69 12.60
C PRO A 340 -0.40 -1.62 13.67
N MET A 341 0.86 -1.90 13.32
CA MET A 341 1.98 -1.81 14.25
C MET A 341 2.26 -0.36 14.69
N LEU A 342 2.23 0.60 13.75
CA LEU A 342 2.38 2.03 14.07
C LEU A 342 1.28 2.49 15.04
N THR A 343 0.03 2.15 14.71
CA THR A 343 -1.15 2.45 15.53
C THR A 343 -1.04 1.88 16.94
N PHE A 344 -0.61 0.62 17.04
CA PHE A 344 -0.47 -0.07 18.32
C PHE A 344 0.56 0.60 19.23
N PHE A 345 1.76 0.90 18.71
CA PHE A 345 2.81 1.52 19.52
C PHE A 345 2.50 2.98 19.89
N GLU A 346 1.89 3.75 18.98
CA GLU A 346 1.42 5.11 19.27
C GLU A 346 0.38 5.09 20.41
N GLY A 347 -0.62 4.21 20.30
CA GLY A 347 -1.62 4.03 21.34
C GLY A 347 -1.04 3.49 22.65
N PHE A 348 -0.13 2.53 22.60
CA PHE A 348 0.52 1.94 23.77
C PHE A 348 1.25 2.99 24.62
N ILE A 349 1.96 3.92 23.99
CA ILE A 349 2.63 5.02 24.68
C ILE A 349 1.61 5.90 25.41
N TYR A 350 0.55 6.34 24.72
CA TYR A 350 -0.48 7.17 25.35
C TYR A 350 -1.16 6.44 26.50
N ALA A 351 -1.41 5.14 26.37
CA ALA A 351 -2.00 4.29 27.41
C ALA A 351 -1.10 4.15 28.67
N ILE A 352 0.22 4.17 28.53
CA ILE A 352 1.17 4.07 29.66
C ILE A 352 1.37 5.40 30.39
N THR A 353 0.98 6.53 29.79
CA THR A 353 1.18 7.86 30.38
C THR A 353 0.77 8.00 31.86
N PRO A 354 -0.37 7.43 32.33
CA PRO A 354 -0.75 7.48 33.75
C PRO A 354 0.28 6.82 34.69
N ILE A 355 0.97 5.77 34.24
CA ILE A 355 2.02 5.09 35.00
C ILE A 355 3.25 6.00 35.13
N ILE A 356 3.58 6.76 34.08
CA ILE A 356 4.69 7.73 34.11
C ILE A 356 4.41 8.86 35.10
N ALA A 357 3.15 9.29 35.21
CA ALA A 357 2.74 10.30 36.19
C ALA A 357 3.02 9.87 37.64
N PHE A 358 2.86 8.57 37.94
CA PHE A 358 3.23 8.01 39.24
C PHE A 358 4.75 7.96 39.43
N ILE A 359 5.49 7.50 38.41
CA ILE A 359 6.92 7.28 38.48
C ILE A 359 7.71 8.58 38.57
N ILE A 360 7.30 9.66 37.88
CA ILE A 360 8.04 10.92 37.83
C ILE A 360 8.23 11.57 39.21
N VAL A 361 7.34 11.27 40.16
CA VAL A 361 7.37 11.81 41.52
C VAL A 361 8.27 10.99 42.46
N MET A 362 8.77 9.83 42.02
CA MET A 362 9.65 8.93 42.81
C MET A 362 11.13 9.38 42.87
N GLY A 363 11.46 10.62 42.51
CA GLY A 363 12.82 11.18 42.61
C GLY A 363 13.73 10.89 41.39
N SER A 364 15.03 10.66 41.62
CA SER A 364 16.03 10.47 40.54
C SER A 364 15.71 9.32 39.59
N PHE A 365 15.25 8.19 40.13
CA PHE A 365 14.82 7.03 39.33
C PHE A 365 13.63 7.39 38.43
N GLY A 366 12.69 8.17 38.97
CA GLY A 366 11.51 8.64 38.26
C GLY A 366 11.83 9.52 37.06
N LEU A 367 12.73 10.49 37.27
CA LEU A 367 13.18 11.41 36.22
C LEU A 367 13.97 10.69 35.11
N GLN A 368 14.80 9.71 35.45
CA GLN A 368 15.52 8.92 34.44
C GLN A 368 14.56 8.10 33.57
N LEU A 369 13.53 7.48 34.16
CA LEU A 369 12.56 6.70 33.39
C LEU A 369 11.63 7.60 32.55
N ALA A 370 11.23 8.76 33.07
CA ALA A 370 10.50 9.77 32.30
C ALA A 370 11.33 10.27 31.09
N GLY A 371 12.65 10.41 31.25
CA GLY A 371 13.56 10.70 30.14
C GLY A 371 13.54 9.61 29.05
N LYS A 372 13.57 8.33 29.44
CA LYS A 372 13.43 7.20 28.50
C LYS A 372 12.06 7.17 27.81
N TYR A 373 11.00 7.56 28.51
CA TYR A 373 9.65 7.67 27.93
C TYR A 373 9.61 8.73 26.82
N VAL A 374 10.16 9.93 27.07
CA VAL A 374 10.26 10.98 26.04
C VAL A 374 11.13 10.53 24.86
N GLN A 375 12.24 9.83 25.13
CA GLN A 375 13.06 9.22 24.07
C GLN A 375 12.26 8.24 23.21
N THR A 376 11.38 7.44 23.83
CA THR A 376 10.52 6.48 23.11
C THR A 376 9.46 7.20 22.25
N ILE A 377 8.93 8.34 22.72
CA ILE A 377 8.02 9.17 21.89
C ILE A 377 8.75 9.73 20.67
N LEU A 378 9.96 10.29 20.87
CA LEU A 378 10.78 10.79 19.76
C LEU A 378 11.12 9.68 18.76
N TRP A 379 11.40 8.47 19.26
CA TRP A 379 11.65 7.29 18.44
C TRP A 379 10.48 6.94 17.51
N ILE A 380 9.23 6.96 18.00
CA ILE A 380 8.06 6.73 17.14
C ILE A 380 7.92 7.82 16.07
N GLN A 381 8.21 9.08 16.40
CA GLN A 381 8.10 10.15 15.41
C GLN A 381 9.16 10.08 14.30
N LEU A 382 10.28 9.40 14.53
CA LEU A 382 11.29 9.14 13.50
C LEU A 382 10.82 8.10 12.47
N TRP A 383 9.71 7.39 12.72
CA TRP A 383 9.21 6.39 11.78
C TRP A 383 8.75 7.00 10.46
N MET A 384 8.11 8.18 10.48
CA MET A 384 7.67 8.84 9.24
C MET A 384 8.84 9.27 8.34
N PRO A 385 9.88 9.97 8.85
CA PRO A 385 11.06 10.27 8.03
C PRO A 385 11.74 9.01 7.47
N VAL A 386 11.87 7.95 8.27
CA VAL A 386 12.48 6.69 7.82
C VAL A 386 11.63 6.04 6.72
N LEU A 387 10.29 6.02 6.85
CA LEU A 387 9.41 5.50 5.80
C LEU A 387 9.50 6.31 4.50
N SER A 388 9.64 7.64 4.58
CA SER A 388 9.88 8.49 3.42
C SER A 388 11.19 8.15 2.70
N ILE A 389 12.28 7.95 3.45
CA ILE A 389 13.58 7.53 2.90
C ILE A 389 13.50 6.14 2.24
N ILE A 390 12.84 5.18 2.89
CA ILE A 390 12.63 3.84 2.33
C ILE A 390 11.81 3.93 1.03
N ASN A 391 10.81 4.82 0.97
CA ASN A 391 9.97 4.99 -0.21
C ASN A 391 10.81 5.48 -1.39
N LEU A 392 11.65 6.48 -1.16
CA LEU A 392 12.61 6.97 -2.15
C LEU A 392 13.52 5.85 -2.65
N PHE A 393 14.10 5.06 -1.74
CA PHE A 393 14.98 3.97 -2.12
C PHE A 393 14.28 2.93 -3.01
N VAL A 394 13.10 2.47 -2.60
CA VAL A 394 12.32 1.46 -3.33
C VAL A 394 11.90 1.98 -4.70
N HIS A 395 11.39 3.21 -4.78
CA HIS A 395 10.97 3.81 -6.04
C HIS A 395 12.15 4.07 -6.98
N THR A 396 13.29 4.54 -6.47
CA THR A 396 14.49 4.78 -7.29
C THR A 396 15.06 3.46 -7.83
N ALA A 397 15.15 2.43 -6.99
CA ALA A 397 15.68 1.15 -7.41
C ALA A 397 14.76 0.46 -8.44
N ALA A 398 13.44 0.48 -8.18
CA ALA A 398 12.45 -0.08 -9.09
C ALA A 398 12.37 0.68 -10.41
N SER A 399 12.42 2.03 -10.40
CA SER A 399 12.38 2.82 -11.64
C SER A 399 13.62 2.60 -12.50
N ASN A 400 14.80 2.45 -11.90
CA ASN A 400 16.02 2.14 -12.62
C ASN A 400 15.92 0.79 -13.35
N GLU A 401 15.47 -0.25 -12.66
CA GLU A 401 15.30 -1.59 -13.24
C GLU A 401 14.20 -1.60 -14.31
N MET A 402 13.08 -0.93 -14.03
CA MET A 402 11.96 -0.79 -14.96
C MET A 402 12.33 -0.01 -16.22
N SER A 403 13.16 1.04 -16.10
CA SER A 403 13.62 1.83 -17.26
C SER A 403 14.43 1.00 -18.26
N SER A 404 15.13 -0.02 -17.77
CA SER A 404 15.86 -0.96 -18.65
C SER A 404 14.92 -1.87 -19.45
N LEU A 405 13.75 -2.20 -18.88
CA LEU A 405 12.71 -3.00 -19.50
C LEU A 405 11.81 -2.17 -20.43
N SER A 406 11.58 -0.90 -20.10
CA SER A 406 10.68 -0.01 -20.84
C SER A 406 11.22 0.44 -22.21
N ALA A 407 12.52 0.26 -22.48
CA ALA A 407 13.16 0.62 -23.75
C ALA A 407 12.52 -0.06 -24.98
N GLY A 408 11.95 -1.26 -24.80
CA GLY A 408 11.20 -1.99 -25.84
C GLY A 408 9.69 -1.77 -25.83
N GLY A 409 9.17 -1.01 -24.86
CA GLY A 409 7.74 -0.91 -24.54
C GLY A 409 7.26 -2.06 -23.64
N LEU A 410 6.41 -1.74 -22.65
CA LEU A 410 5.87 -2.72 -21.69
C LEU A 410 4.60 -3.40 -22.20
N ASN A 411 4.46 -3.51 -23.51
CA ASN A 411 3.30 -4.06 -24.19
C ASN A 411 3.54 -5.48 -24.70
N SER A 412 4.66 -6.12 -24.35
CA SER A 412 4.93 -7.54 -24.62
C SER A 412 4.66 -8.39 -23.38
N MET A 413 4.35 -9.66 -23.59
CA MET A 413 4.03 -10.59 -22.49
C MET A 413 5.27 -10.86 -21.62
N TYR A 414 6.45 -10.93 -22.23
CA TYR A 414 7.71 -11.04 -21.50
C TYR A 414 8.01 -9.78 -20.67
N ALA A 415 7.89 -8.58 -21.27
CA ALA A 415 8.14 -7.34 -20.55
C ALA A 415 7.15 -7.18 -19.39
N LEU A 416 5.88 -7.51 -19.59
CA LEU A 416 4.87 -7.48 -18.54
C LEU A 416 5.18 -8.46 -17.40
N SER A 417 5.61 -9.67 -17.72
CA SER A 417 5.99 -10.65 -16.69
C SER A 417 7.20 -10.20 -15.90
N SER A 418 8.26 -9.77 -16.59
CA SER A 418 9.49 -9.28 -15.96
C SER A 418 9.24 -8.02 -15.13
N THR A 419 8.42 -7.08 -15.63
CA THR A 419 7.92 -5.95 -14.85
C THR A 419 7.25 -6.41 -13.57
N GLY A 420 6.37 -7.40 -13.64
CA GLY A 420 5.68 -7.90 -12.46
C GLY A 420 6.64 -8.50 -11.42
N ASP A 421 7.65 -9.24 -11.85
CA ASP A 421 8.66 -9.79 -10.94
C ASP A 421 9.46 -8.67 -10.23
N VAL A 422 9.85 -7.63 -10.97
CA VAL A 422 10.53 -6.43 -10.44
C VAL A 422 9.63 -5.69 -9.44
N LEU A 423 8.38 -5.43 -9.82
CA LEU A 423 7.38 -4.79 -8.95
C LEU A 423 7.23 -5.57 -7.65
N GLN A 424 7.05 -6.88 -7.73
CA GLN A 424 6.88 -7.76 -6.57
C GLN A 424 8.12 -7.76 -5.68
N HIS A 425 9.31 -7.86 -6.26
CA HIS A 425 10.57 -7.85 -5.52
C HIS A 425 10.73 -6.57 -4.70
N TRP A 426 10.47 -5.41 -5.31
CA TRP A 426 10.62 -4.11 -4.65
C TRP A 426 9.47 -3.79 -3.68
N ILE A 427 8.24 -4.24 -3.96
CA ILE A 427 7.12 -4.17 -3.00
C ILE A 427 7.43 -5.03 -1.75
N ALA A 428 7.95 -6.24 -1.93
CA ALA A 428 8.30 -7.12 -0.82
C ALA A 428 9.46 -6.56 -0.01
N THR A 429 10.52 -6.09 -0.68
CA THR A 429 11.68 -5.47 -0.04
C THR A 429 11.30 -4.20 0.72
N GLY A 430 10.50 -3.32 0.11
CA GLY A 430 9.95 -2.14 0.78
C GLY A 430 9.09 -2.49 1.99
N GLY A 431 8.27 -3.55 1.88
CA GLY A 431 7.49 -4.07 3.00
C GLY A 431 8.34 -4.59 4.16
N MET A 432 9.41 -5.32 3.88
CA MET A 432 10.35 -5.79 4.90
C MET A 432 11.11 -4.64 5.57
N LEU A 433 11.59 -3.67 4.78
CA LEU A 433 12.31 -2.50 5.31
C LEU A 433 11.40 -1.64 6.18
N ALA A 434 10.15 -1.43 5.76
CA ALA A 434 9.17 -0.69 6.54
C ALA A 434 8.76 -1.43 7.83
N ALA A 435 8.66 -2.76 7.81
CA ALA A 435 8.45 -3.54 9.02
C ALA A 435 9.65 -3.45 9.98
N ALA A 436 10.86 -3.26 9.44
CA ALA A 436 12.08 -3.02 10.22
C ALA A 436 12.25 -1.56 10.68
N THR A 437 11.39 -0.62 10.25
CA THR A 437 11.46 0.81 10.64
C THR A 437 11.64 1.03 12.16
N PRO A 438 10.94 0.31 13.07
CA PRO A 438 11.17 0.45 14.51
C PRO A 438 12.61 0.14 14.93
N VAL A 439 13.22 -0.91 14.37
CA VAL A 439 14.59 -1.30 14.71
C VAL A 439 15.60 -0.32 14.12
N ILE A 440 15.37 0.11 12.87
CA ILE A 440 16.24 1.07 12.16
C ILE A 440 16.25 2.41 12.90
N SER A 441 15.08 2.91 13.28
CA SER A 441 14.95 4.17 14.02
C SER A 441 15.46 4.11 15.45
N LEU A 442 15.56 2.91 16.06
CA LEU A 442 16.12 2.73 17.41
C LEU A 442 17.65 2.81 17.42
N PHE A 443 18.30 2.54 16.29
CA PHE A 443 19.76 2.65 16.14
C PHE A 443 20.23 4.11 15.96
N ILE A 444 19.34 4.97 15.47
CA ILE A 444 19.56 6.42 15.30
C ILE A 444 19.33 7.11 16.64
#